data_AF-A0A821BFL7-F1
#
_entry.id   AF-A0A821BFL7-F1
#
_cell.length_a   1.000
_cell.length_b   1.000
_cell.length_c   1.000
_cell.angle_alpha   90.00
_cell.angle_beta   90.00
_cell.angle_gamma   90.00
#
_symmetry.space_group_name_H-M   'P 1'
#
loop_
_entity.id
_entity.type
_entity.pdbx_description
1 polymer ?
#
loop_
_entity_poly.entity_id
_entity_poly.type
_entity_poly.pdbx_seq_one_letter_code
_entity_poly.pdbx_strand_id
1 'polypeptide(L)'
;ARIPQGKHVMLSYTSINQDIVSKIADILKGENIPVWFDGNGDMKTDMYESLANGVENAVAVCCFLTSDYEQSLSCQSELQYAQKRQKPIIPCMLTSATAWKPSDWLEQITRGLVFVDFHNASESNIDYKVIDLINGIEEQITETSHRRIQPIEEPSYLFEMIKWHYKQNSRIERLINPAESFPIEESYINLAIVDSKEQQGKEKKLRDANQHETIMGTFEDIYGVKTPINVKDIFNTCKEVGKKVLVFGRAGIGKSTFCRYVSHQWAKNALWPEYNLVVLISLRSLTENRYSPLSSGKSYSLVDIVAKECFSHDLSEEDTSLLRKQLNKRTVLWLLDGYDEIVQNVPSHLQRVFEQLLNTPHQIVTSRPYFNTLSRSVRVEIVGFTDGNISKYVEAKKC
;
A
#
# COMPACT_ATOMS: atom_id res chain seq x y z
N ALA A 1 -12.84 -35.34 4.90
CA ALA A 1 -13.78 -34.58 4.05
C ALA A 1 -13.07 -34.13 2.77
N ARG A 2 -13.67 -34.25 1.57
CA ARG A 2 -12.97 -33.85 0.33
C ARG A 2 -12.93 -32.32 0.21
N ILE A 3 -11.74 -31.74 0.10
CA ILE A 3 -11.56 -30.32 -0.22
C ILE A 3 -12.14 -30.05 -1.62
N PRO A 4 -12.97 -29.00 -1.80
CA PRO A 4 -13.54 -28.67 -3.11
C PRO A 4 -12.48 -28.43 -4.19
N GLN A 5 -12.82 -28.72 -5.44
CA GLN A 5 -11.94 -28.46 -6.57
C GLN A 5 -11.58 -26.96 -6.66
N GLY A 6 -10.28 -26.66 -6.86
CA GLY A 6 -9.77 -25.28 -6.90
C GLY A 6 -9.61 -24.62 -5.53
N LYS A 7 -9.79 -25.36 -4.43
CA LYS A 7 -9.50 -24.91 -3.06
C LYS A 7 -8.32 -25.69 -2.48
N HIS A 8 -7.69 -25.11 -1.46
CA HIS A 8 -6.49 -25.66 -0.82
C HIS A 8 -6.41 -25.29 0.66
N VAL A 9 -5.43 -25.85 1.36
CA VAL A 9 -4.98 -25.39 2.69
C VAL A 9 -3.77 -24.48 2.48
N MET A 10 -3.80 -23.28 3.05
CA MET A 10 -2.64 -22.38 3.00
C MET A 10 -1.73 -22.65 4.20
N LEU A 11 -0.44 -22.85 3.95
CA LEU A 11 0.58 -22.96 5.00
C LEU A 11 1.30 -21.62 5.10
N SER A 12 1.09 -20.91 6.21
CA SER A 12 1.74 -19.63 6.50
C SER A 12 2.88 -19.85 7.48
N TYR A 13 4.10 -19.45 7.10
CA TYR A 13 5.32 -19.68 7.88
C TYR A 13 6.41 -18.70 7.45
N THR A 14 7.48 -18.60 8.22
CA THR A 14 8.68 -17.84 7.87
C THR A 14 9.71 -18.73 7.17
N SER A 15 10.56 -18.15 6.32
CA SER A 15 11.57 -18.89 5.56
C SER A 15 12.54 -19.71 6.43
N ILE A 16 12.73 -19.32 7.70
CA ILE A 16 13.52 -20.09 8.69
C ILE A 16 12.95 -21.50 8.89
N ASN A 17 11.63 -21.65 8.76
CA ASN A 17 10.90 -22.90 9.00
C ASN A 17 10.57 -23.66 7.70
N GLN A 18 11.20 -23.32 6.58
CA GLN A 18 10.93 -23.94 5.26
C GLN A 18 11.05 -25.46 5.30
N ASP A 19 12.12 -26.00 5.87
CA ASP A 19 12.42 -27.44 5.80
C ASP A 19 11.32 -28.29 6.45
N ILE A 20 10.85 -27.87 7.63
CA ILE A 20 9.78 -28.59 8.34
C ILE A 20 8.43 -28.40 7.64
N VAL A 21 8.10 -27.20 7.16
CA VAL A 21 6.82 -26.94 6.51
C VAL A 21 6.73 -27.64 5.15
N SER A 22 7.81 -27.71 4.37
CA SER A 22 7.87 -28.50 3.13
C SER A 22 7.59 -29.98 3.39
N LYS A 23 8.18 -30.56 4.44
CA LYS A 23 7.91 -31.96 4.83
C LYS A 23 6.44 -32.17 5.17
N ILE A 24 5.85 -31.28 5.97
CA ILE A 24 4.42 -31.33 6.32
C ILE A 24 3.55 -31.20 5.06
N ALA A 25 3.90 -30.29 4.15
CA ALA A 25 3.18 -30.09 2.91
C ALA A 25 3.18 -31.34 2.03
N ASP A 26 4.30 -32.06 1.95
CA ASP A 26 4.40 -33.28 1.15
C ASP A 26 3.56 -34.43 1.75
N ILE A 27 3.49 -34.54 3.08
CA ILE A 27 2.61 -35.50 3.77
C ILE A 27 1.14 -35.16 3.48
N LEU A 28 0.75 -33.88 3.60
CA LEU A 28 -0.62 -33.42 3.28
C LEU A 28 -1.00 -33.73 1.82
N LYS A 29 -0.09 -33.47 0.86
CA LYS A 29 -0.32 -33.83 -0.55
C LYS A 29 -0.49 -35.34 -0.74
N GLY A 30 0.29 -36.16 -0.04
CA GLY A 30 0.17 -37.62 -0.03
C GLY A 30 -1.21 -38.10 0.41
N GLU A 31 -1.81 -37.39 1.36
CA GLU A 31 -3.19 -37.60 1.85
C GLU A 31 -4.27 -36.93 0.97
N ASN A 32 -3.92 -36.49 -0.25
CA ASN A 32 -4.79 -35.80 -1.20
C ASN A 32 -5.38 -34.47 -0.69
N ILE A 33 -4.67 -33.77 0.19
CA ILE A 33 -5.02 -32.42 0.64
C ILE A 33 -4.23 -31.42 -0.21
N PRO A 34 -4.88 -30.63 -1.09
CA PRO A 34 -4.20 -29.61 -1.86
C PRO A 34 -3.64 -28.54 -0.92
N VAL A 35 -2.37 -28.19 -1.10
CA VAL A 35 -1.68 -27.20 -0.27
C VAL A 35 -1.16 -26.04 -1.12
N TRP A 36 -1.15 -24.85 -0.52
CA TRP A 36 -0.56 -23.64 -1.07
C TRP A 36 0.46 -23.10 -0.05
N PHE A 37 1.71 -22.90 -0.47
CA PHE A 37 2.81 -22.40 0.36
C PHE A 37 4.01 -22.01 -0.53
N ASP A 38 4.95 -21.21 -0.01
CA ASP A 38 6.13 -20.71 -0.75
C ASP A 38 7.27 -21.76 -0.85
N GLY A 39 6.96 -22.91 -1.45
CA GLY A 39 7.81 -24.11 -1.47
C GLY A 39 8.83 -24.22 -2.61
N ASN A 40 8.64 -23.47 -3.70
CA ASN A 40 9.47 -23.56 -4.89
C ASN A 40 9.96 -22.16 -5.22
N GLY A 41 11.28 -21.97 -5.29
CA GLY A 41 11.97 -20.70 -5.54
C GLY A 41 11.69 -20.00 -6.90
N ASP A 42 10.48 -20.18 -7.44
CA ASP A 42 9.91 -19.43 -8.56
C ASP A 42 9.17 -18.16 -8.10
N MET A 43 9.17 -17.82 -6.82
CA MET A 43 8.78 -16.48 -6.34
C MET A 43 9.87 -15.43 -6.66
N LYS A 44 10.05 -15.16 -7.96
CA LYS A 44 10.63 -13.91 -8.44
C LYS A 44 9.59 -12.93 -9.00
N THR A 45 8.31 -13.21 -8.80
CA THR A 45 7.24 -12.31 -9.24
C THR A 45 6.20 -12.20 -8.12
N ASP A 46 6.38 -11.12 -7.35
CA ASP A 46 5.39 -10.42 -6.54
C ASP A 46 4.70 -11.13 -5.36
N MET A 47 5.15 -10.80 -4.14
CA MET A 47 4.55 -11.16 -2.84
C MET A 47 3.03 -10.94 -2.70
N TYR A 48 2.40 -10.14 -3.56
CA TYR A 48 0.96 -9.84 -3.51
C TYR A 48 0.08 -10.91 -4.14
N GLU A 49 0.57 -11.57 -5.21
CA GLU A 49 -0.15 -12.67 -5.88
C GLU A 49 -0.33 -13.86 -4.92
N SER A 50 0.72 -14.06 -4.13
CA SER A 50 0.84 -15.09 -3.11
C SER A 50 -0.25 -14.97 -2.03
N LEU A 51 -0.44 -13.75 -1.49
CA LEU A 51 -1.39 -13.51 -0.40
C LEU A 51 -2.86 -13.63 -0.82
N ALA A 52 -3.23 -12.98 -1.94
CA ALA A 52 -4.61 -12.97 -2.42
C ALA A 52 -5.03 -14.37 -2.90
N ASN A 53 -4.20 -15.04 -3.70
CA ASN A 53 -4.54 -16.39 -4.16
C ASN A 53 -4.44 -17.43 -3.04
N GLY A 54 -3.45 -17.29 -2.17
CA GLY A 54 -3.23 -18.18 -1.02
C GLY A 54 -4.40 -18.16 -0.05
N VAL A 55 -4.85 -16.98 0.41
CA VAL A 55 -5.91 -16.90 1.42
C VAL A 55 -7.32 -17.00 0.83
N GLU A 56 -7.62 -16.40 -0.33
CA GLU A 56 -9.00 -16.38 -0.87
C GLU A 56 -9.52 -17.79 -1.20
N ASN A 57 -8.64 -18.65 -1.71
CA ASN A 57 -8.97 -20.04 -2.06
C ASN A 57 -8.65 -21.03 -0.95
N ALA A 58 -8.14 -20.55 0.19
CA ALA A 58 -7.95 -21.39 1.37
C ALA A 58 -9.30 -21.83 1.96
N VAL A 59 -9.40 -23.12 2.29
CA VAL A 59 -10.43 -23.67 3.19
C VAL A 59 -10.04 -23.49 4.65
N ALA A 60 -8.74 -23.43 4.93
CA ALA A 60 -8.15 -23.13 6.23
C ALA A 60 -6.74 -22.56 6.03
N VAL A 61 -6.29 -21.73 6.97
CA VAL A 61 -4.93 -21.19 7.03
C VAL A 61 -4.22 -21.81 8.23
N CYS A 62 -3.22 -22.64 7.97
CA CYS A 62 -2.37 -23.26 8.99
C CYS A 62 -1.15 -22.35 9.21
N CYS A 63 -1.09 -21.67 10.36
CA CYS A 63 0.01 -20.76 10.69
C CYS A 63 1.02 -21.44 11.60
N PHE A 64 2.27 -21.57 11.15
CA PHE A 64 3.35 -22.22 11.88
C PHE A 64 4.08 -21.20 12.76
N LEU A 65 3.76 -21.25 14.05
CA LEU A 65 4.03 -20.18 15.01
C LEU A 65 5.40 -20.33 15.69
N THR A 66 6.15 -19.24 15.63
CA THR A 66 7.44 -19.00 16.28
C THR A 66 7.56 -17.51 16.63
N SER A 67 8.57 -17.14 17.42
CA SER A 67 8.82 -15.72 17.72
C SER A 67 9.10 -14.86 16.48
N ASP A 68 9.76 -15.41 15.46
CA ASP A 68 10.03 -14.70 14.21
C ASP A 68 8.79 -14.60 13.31
N TYR A 69 7.86 -15.55 13.39
CA TYR A 69 6.54 -15.45 12.74
C TYR A 69 5.76 -14.22 13.22
N GLU A 70 5.76 -13.98 14.54
CA GLU A 70 5.08 -12.81 15.13
C GLU A 70 5.71 -11.47 14.70
N GLN A 71 7.02 -11.46 14.41
CA GLN A 71 7.76 -10.28 13.95
C GLN A 71 7.67 -10.08 12.43
N SER A 72 7.22 -11.08 11.68
CA SER A 72 7.12 -11.05 10.22
C SER A 72 5.90 -10.25 9.78
N LEU A 73 6.13 -9.09 9.15
CA LEU A 73 5.07 -8.26 8.55
C LEU A 73 4.31 -8.99 7.44
N SER A 74 4.96 -9.96 6.77
CA SER A 74 4.28 -10.78 5.76
C SER A 74 3.25 -11.66 6.44
N CYS A 75 3.70 -12.51 7.38
CA CYS A 75 2.86 -13.44 8.14
C CYS A 75 1.73 -12.72 8.90
N GLN A 76 2.04 -11.56 9.51
CA GLN A 76 1.04 -10.72 10.16
C GLN A 76 -0.09 -10.33 9.20
N SER A 77 0.26 -9.88 7.99
CA SER A 77 -0.72 -9.51 6.99
C SER A 77 -1.54 -10.71 6.53
N GLU A 78 -0.92 -11.87 6.27
CA GLU A 78 -1.66 -13.06 5.82
C GLU A 78 -2.68 -13.49 6.86
N LEU A 79 -2.28 -13.51 8.14
CA LEU A 79 -3.15 -14.00 9.19
C LEU A 79 -4.25 -12.98 9.55
N GLN A 80 -3.94 -11.69 9.57
CA GLN A 80 -4.95 -10.63 9.72
C GLN A 80 -5.94 -10.63 8.56
N TYR A 81 -5.45 -10.89 7.34
CA TYR A 81 -6.28 -11.01 6.16
C TYR A 81 -7.20 -12.23 6.24
N ALA A 82 -6.66 -13.39 6.60
CA ALA A 82 -7.43 -14.61 6.85
C ALA A 82 -8.53 -14.39 7.90
N GLN A 83 -8.21 -13.72 9.01
CA GLN A 83 -9.17 -13.38 10.06
C GLN A 83 -10.30 -12.48 9.54
N LYS A 84 -9.96 -11.42 8.79
CA LYS A 84 -10.97 -10.53 8.17
C LYS A 84 -11.84 -11.26 7.17
N ARG A 85 -11.27 -12.21 6.42
CA ARG A 85 -12.00 -13.07 5.48
C ARG A 85 -12.74 -14.23 6.16
N GLN A 86 -12.76 -14.28 7.49
CA GLN A 86 -13.37 -15.33 8.29
C GLN A 86 -12.89 -16.73 7.87
N LYS A 87 -11.64 -16.83 7.40
CA LYS A 87 -11.02 -18.12 7.09
C LYS A 87 -10.71 -18.83 8.40
N PRO A 88 -11.01 -20.13 8.52
CA PRO A 88 -10.54 -20.92 9.65
C PRO A 88 -9.03 -20.81 9.81
N ILE A 89 -8.58 -20.47 11.01
CA ILE A 89 -7.16 -20.37 11.36
C ILE A 89 -6.82 -21.55 12.26
N ILE A 90 -5.78 -22.29 11.89
CA ILE A 90 -5.28 -23.45 12.64
C ILE A 90 -3.85 -23.13 13.09
N PRO A 91 -3.63 -22.74 14.36
CA PRO A 91 -2.30 -22.42 14.84
C PRO A 91 -1.48 -23.68 15.11
N CYS A 92 -0.32 -23.78 14.46
CA CYS A 92 0.62 -24.89 14.57
C CYS A 92 1.87 -24.44 15.35
N MET A 93 2.08 -24.92 16.58
CA MET A 93 3.23 -24.51 17.41
C MET A 93 4.51 -25.22 16.98
N LEU A 94 5.51 -24.48 16.48
CA LEU A 94 6.86 -25.01 16.22
C LEU A 94 7.81 -24.84 17.41
N THR A 95 7.40 -24.10 18.45
CA THR A 95 8.20 -23.83 19.64
C THR A 95 7.49 -24.34 20.89
N SER A 96 8.28 -24.71 21.91
CA SER A 96 7.70 -25.13 23.19
C SER A 96 6.93 -23.96 23.81
N ALA A 97 5.72 -24.24 24.31
CA ALA A 97 4.89 -23.27 25.01
C ALA A 97 5.54 -22.71 26.29
N THR A 98 6.61 -23.33 26.80
CA THR A 98 7.41 -22.79 27.92
C THR A 98 8.49 -21.82 27.47
N ALA A 99 8.92 -21.91 26.21
CA ALA A 99 9.98 -21.08 25.65
C ALA A 99 9.43 -19.76 25.09
N TRP A 100 8.29 -19.83 24.40
CA TRP A 100 7.64 -18.67 23.80
C TRP A 100 6.14 -18.92 23.64
N LYS A 101 5.35 -17.85 23.66
CA LYS A 101 3.91 -17.85 23.39
C LYS A 101 3.56 -16.62 22.56
N PRO A 102 2.53 -16.69 21.70
CA PRO A 102 2.00 -15.52 21.02
C PRO A 102 1.70 -14.36 21.96
N SER A 103 2.00 -13.14 21.52
CA SER A 103 1.70 -11.89 22.22
C SER A 103 1.00 -10.88 21.29
N ASP A 104 0.79 -9.65 21.77
CA ASP A 104 0.30 -8.50 21.00
C ASP A 104 -0.83 -8.80 19.99
N TRP A 105 -0.51 -8.81 18.70
CA TRP A 105 -1.47 -8.99 17.61
C TRP A 105 -1.79 -10.47 17.37
N LEU A 106 -0.80 -11.35 17.57
CA LEU A 106 -0.95 -12.77 17.27
C LEU A 106 -1.78 -13.46 18.35
N GLU A 107 -1.61 -13.07 19.62
CA GLU A 107 -2.46 -13.53 20.71
C GLU A 107 -3.93 -13.16 20.46
N GLN A 108 -4.22 -11.94 20.00
CA GLN A 108 -5.59 -11.50 19.72
C GLN A 108 -6.27 -12.35 18.64
N ILE A 109 -5.52 -12.79 17.63
CA ILE A 109 -6.05 -13.62 16.54
C ILE A 109 -6.20 -15.09 16.98
N THR A 110 -5.23 -15.60 17.75
CA THR A 110 -5.17 -17.02 18.12
C THR A 110 -5.91 -17.35 19.43
N ARG A 111 -6.40 -16.32 20.14
CA ARG A 111 -7.11 -16.48 21.41
C ARG A 111 -8.32 -17.41 21.25
N GLY A 112 -8.33 -18.48 22.05
CA GLY A 112 -9.42 -19.45 22.09
C GLY A 112 -9.38 -20.50 20.97
N LEU A 113 -8.38 -20.46 20.09
CA LEU A 113 -8.15 -21.51 19.10
C LEU A 113 -7.42 -22.71 19.74
N VAL A 114 -7.64 -23.89 19.17
CA VAL A 114 -6.92 -25.12 19.55
C VAL A 114 -5.63 -25.18 18.74
N PHE A 115 -4.51 -25.37 19.43
CA PHE A 115 -3.18 -25.41 18.80
C PHE A 115 -2.79 -26.84 18.46
N VAL A 116 -2.25 -27.03 17.26
CA VAL A 116 -1.62 -28.28 16.84
C VAL A 116 -0.14 -28.23 17.20
N ASP A 117 0.35 -29.27 17.89
CA ASP A 117 1.70 -29.25 18.43
C ASP A 117 2.75 -29.86 17.48
N PHE A 118 3.74 -29.06 17.10
CA PHE A 118 4.90 -29.46 16.30
C PHE A 118 6.26 -29.16 16.98
N HIS A 119 6.30 -28.73 18.25
CA HIS A 119 7.53 -28.20 18.88
C HIS A 119 8.72 -29.17 18.97
N ASN A 120 8.45 -30.47 18.86
CA ASN A 120 9.43 -31.56 18.90
C ASN A 120 9.31 -32.49 17.68
N ALA A 121 8.84 -31.95 16.56
CA ALA A 121 8.69 -32.71 15.33
C ALA A 121 10.05 -33.24 14.84
N SER A 122 10.09 -34.53 14.53
CA SER A 122 11.23 -35.28 14.02
C SER A 122 10.76 -36.29 12.99
N GLU A 123 11.68 -36.89 12.23
CA GLU A 123 11.34 -37.89 11.20
C GLU A 123 10.55 -39.08 11.76
N SER A 124 10.73 -39.42 13.03
CA SER A 124 10.03 -40.52 13.69
C SER A 124 8.60 -40.21 14.14
N ASN A 125 8.20 -38.93 14.23
CA ASN A 125 6.90 -38.55 14.81
C ASN A 125 6.08 -37.56 13.97
N ILE A 126 6.64 -37.03 12.88
CA ILE A 126 6.01 -35.99 12.06
C ILE A 126 4.70 -36.47 11.45
N ASP A 127 4.61 -37.71 10.99
CA ASP A 127 3.39 -38.27 10.38
C ASP A 127 2.20 -38.23 11.36
N TYR A 128 2.41 -38.65 12.62
CA TYR A 128 1.36 -38.61 13.64
C TYR A 128 0.91 -37.18 13.97
N LYS A 129 1.84 -36.22 13.99
CA LYS A 129 1.51 -34.80 14.20
C LYS A 129 0.76 -34.19 13.02
N VAL A 130 1.06 -34.63 11.79
CA VAL A 130 0.29 -34.22 10.61
C VAL A 130 -1.12 -34.78 10.64
N ILE A 131 -1.35 -35.97 11.20
CA ILE A 131 -2.71 -36.49 11.41
C ILE A 131 -3.53 -35.56 12.31
N ASP A 132 -2.95 -35.03 13.39
CA ASP A 132 -3.64 -34.04 14.24
C ASP A 132 -4.01 -32.77 13.47
N LEU A 133 -3.12 -32.32 12.57
CA LEU A 133 -3.39 -31.19 11.67
C LEU A 133 -4.53 -31.50 10.69
N ILE A 134 -4.54 -32.69 10.09
CA ILE A 134 -5.60 -33.15 9.18
C ILE A 134 -6.95 -33.15 9.90
N ASN A 135 -7.01 -33.70 11.11
CA ASN A 135 -8.23 -33.69 11.93
C ASN A 135 -8.72 -32.26 12.16
N GLY A 136 -7.83 -31.34 12.54
CA GLY A 136 -8.16 -29.93 12.69
C GLY A 136 -8.69 -29.28 11.40
N ILE A 137 -8.11 -29.60 10.24
CA ILE A 137 -8.59 -29.11 8.94
C ILE A 137 -9.99 -29.64 8.64
N GLU A 138 -10.25 -30.93 8.87
CA GLU A 138 -11.53 -31.56 8.59
C GLU A 138 -12.66 -31.05 9.49
N GLU A 139 -12.38 -30.81 10.78
CA GLU A 139 -13.31 -30.20 11.72
C GLU A 139 -13.76 -28.82 11.25
N GLN A 140 -12.79 -27.98 10.85
CA GLN A 140 -13.07 -26.62 10.38
C GLN A 140 -13.88 -26.59 9.07
N ILE A 141 -13.60 -27.51 8.13
CA ILE A 141 -14.38 -27.64 6.89
C ILE A 141 -15.84 -28.01 7.20
N THR A 142 -16.03 -28.93 8.15
CA THR A 142 -17.36 -29.42 8.54
C THR A 142 -18.18 -28.30 9.20
N GLU A 143 -17.60 -27.54 10.12
CA GLU A 143 -18.26 -26.39 10.75
C GLU A 143 -18.59 -25.27 9.76
N THR A 144 -17.69 -24.99 8.81
CA THR A 144 -17.86 -23.92 7.83
C THR A 144 -18.99 -24.23 6.84
N SER A 145 -19.21 -25.50 6.52
CA SER A 145 -20.31 -25.97 5.66
C SER A 145 -21.71 -25.66 6.24
N HIS A 146 -21.81 -25.45 7.56
CA HIS A 146 -23.05 -25.09 8.26
C HIS A 146 -23.22 -23.59 8.53
N ARG A 147 -22.18 -22.78 8.33
CA ARG A 147 -22.28 -21.31 8.43
C ARG A 147 -22.78 -20.76 7.11
N ARG A 148 -23.89 -20.01 7.13
CA ARG A 148 -24.22 -19.12 6.01
C ARG A 148 -23.02 -18.19 5.81
N ILE A 149 -22.34 -18.31 4.67
CA ILE A 149 -21.36 -17.33 4.21
C ILE A 149 -22.12 -15.99 4.20
N GLN A 150 -21.88 -15.17 5.21
CA GLN A 150 -22.30 -13.78 5.13
C GLN A 150 -21.53 -13.17 3.96
N PRO A 151 -22.17 -12.31 3.14
CA PRO A 151 -21.45 -11.63 2.06
C PRO A 151 -20.20 -11.02 2.67
N ILE A 152 -19.04 -11.39 2.11
CA ILE A 152 -17.75 -10.77 2.43
C ILE A 152 -18.01 -9.28 2.57
N GLU A 153 -17.77 -8.72 3.76
CA GLU A 153 -17.91 -7.29 3.94
C GLU A 153 -17.01 -6.60 2.92
N GLU A 154 -17.68 -5.73 2.15
CA GLU A 154 -17.23 -4.66 1.28
C GLU A 154 -15.71 -4.34 1.20
N PRO A 155 -15.23 -3.82 0.05
CA PRO A 155 -13.83 -3.63 -0.50
C PRO A 155 -12.68 -3.12 0.38
N SER A 156 -12.87 -3.03 1.68
CA SER A 156 -11.85 -2.87 2.69
C SER A 156 -10.59 -3.67 2.39
N TYR A 157 -10.67 -4.92 1.92
CA TYR A 157 -9.46 -5.73 1.73
C TYR A 157 -8.52 -5.17 0.64
N LEU A 158 -9.05 -4.67 -0.49
CA LEU A 158 -8.26 -4.00 -1.53
C LEU A 158 -7.59 -2.76 -0.97
N PHE A 159 -8.28 -2.06 -0.07
CA PHE A 159 -7.74 -0.87 0.58
C PHE A 159 -6.64 -1.23 1.57
N GLU A 160 -6.79 -2.35 2.28
CA GLU A 160 -5.77 -2.88 3.18
C GLU A 160 -4.53 -3.35 2.41
N MET A 161 -4.68 -3.91 1.21
CA MET A 161 -3.55 -4.20 0.32
C MET A 161 -2.79 -2.92 -0.09
N ILE A 162 -3.51 -1.87 -0.45
CA ILE A 162 -2.91 -0.56 -0.76
C ILE A 162 -2.21 0.04 0.47
N LYS A 163 -2.84 -0.02 1.65
CA LYS A 163 -2.19 0.39 2.92
C LYS A 163 -0.93 -0.40 3.18
N TRP A 164 -0.97 -1.72 3.00
CA TRP A 164 0.20 -2.57 3.19
C TRP A 164 1.33 -2.16 2.25
N HIS A 165 1.04 -1.90 0.98
CA HIS A 165 2.02 -1.40 0.02
C HIS A 165 2.72 -0.12 0.50
N TYR A 166 1.96 0.83 1.06
CA TYR A 166 2.56 2.04 1.61
C TYR A 166 3.37 1.79 2.87
N LYS A 167 2.99 0.84 3.74
CA LYS A 167 3.78 0.44 4.90
C LYS A 167 5.10 -0.21 4.52
N GLN A 168 5.11 -1.07 3.49
CA GLN A 168 6.32 -1.75 3.02
C GLN A 168 7.28 -0.79 2.31
N ASN A 169 6.75 0.17 1.54
CA ASN A 169 7.54 1.20 0.87
C ASN A 169 7.98 2.34 1.81
N SER A 170 8.35 1.99 3.04
CA SER A 170 8.79 2.86 4.13
C SER A 170 10.20 3.41 3.99
N ARG A 171 10.91 3.11 2.90
CA ARG A 171 12.33 3.52 2.75
C ARG A 171 12.55 4.38 1.52
N ILE A 172 13.43 5.37 1.64
CA ILE A 172 13.91 6.19 0.54
C ILE A 172 15.33 5.77 0.23
N GLU A 173 15.56 5.30 -1.00
CA GLU A 173 16.87 4.93 -1.51
C GLU A 173 17.71 6.18 -1.79
N ARG A 174 19.01 6.13 -1.45
CA ARG A 174 19.94 7.20 -1.81
C ARG A 174 20.31 7.11 -3.29
N LEU A 175 20.45 8.27 -3.92
CA LEU A 175 20.88 8.39 -5.33
C LEU A 175 22.28 7.81 -5.59
N ILE A 176 23.21 7.98 -4.64
CA ILE A 176 24.63 7.61 -4.82
C ILE A 176 24.92 6.19 -4.33
N ASN A 177 24.07 5.65 -3.43
CA ASN A 177 24.18 4.27 -2.96
C ASN A 177 22.78 3.72 -2.59
N PRO A 178 22.04 3.12 -3.54
CA PRO A 178 20.70 2.61 -3.28
C PRO A 178 20.64 1.55 -2.16
N ALA A 179 21.74 0.83 -1.90
CA ALA A 179 21.84 -0.12 -0.79
C ALA A 179 21.76 0.58 0.58
N GLU A 180 22.15 1.85 0.64
CA GLU A 180 21.88 2.71 1.79
C GLU A 180 20.55 3.44 1.58
N SER A 181 19.53 3.01 2.30
CA SER A 181 18.23 3.68 2.35
C SER A 181 17.96 4.19 3.76
N PHE A 182 17.03 5.13 3.92
CA PHE A 182 16.60 5.63 5.23
C PHE A 182 15.06 5.56 5.38
N PRO A 183 14.55 5.43 6.62
CA PRO A 183 13.11 5.44 6.87
C PRO A 183 12.45 6.72 6.35
N ILE A 184 11.29 6.59 5.73
CA ILE A 184 10.53 7.69 5.15
C ILE A 184 10.09 8.67 6.24
N GLU A 185 9.91 8.19 7.47
CA GLU A 185 9.55 9.02 8.63
C GLU A 185 10.66 9.98 9.07
N GLU A 186 11.91 9.72 8.68
CA GLU A 186 13.04 10.64 8.89
C GLU A 186 13.09 11.73 7.81
N SER A 187 12.15 11.74 6.85
CA SER A 187 12.07 12.78 5.83
C SER A 187 11.62 14.10 6.44
N TYR A 188 12.40 15.16 6.21
CA TYR A 188 12.02 16.51 6.58
C TYR A 188 11.01 17.07 5.57
N ILE A 189 9.73 16.99 5.91
CA ILE A 189 8.64 17.57 5.13
C ILE A 189 8.24 18.91 5.75
N ASN A 190 8.82 19.99 5.24
CA ASN A 190 8.46 21.35 5.65
C ASN A 190 7.54 21.98 4.61
N LEU A 191 6.36 22.39 5.07
CA LEU A 191 5.34 22.99 4.23
C LEU A 191 5.04 24.41 4.69
N ALA A 192 4.71 25.28 3.73
CA ALA A 192 4.17 26.60 4.01
C ALA A 192 3.00 26.94 3.10
N ILE A 193 2.03 27.69 3.65
CA ILE A 193 0.93 28.25 2.88
C ILE A 193 1.48 29.33 1.96
N VAL A 194 0.96 29.35 0.74
CA VAL A 194 1.31 30.32 -0.27
C VAL A 194 0.21 31.37 -0.42
N ASP A 195 0.52 32.66 -0.22
CA ASP A 195 -0.46 33.75 -0.39
C ASP A 195 -0.75 34.02 -1.88
N SER A 196 -2.00 33.78 -2.26
CA SER A 196 -2.53 33.86 -3.63
C SER A 196 -2.47 35.24 -4.31
N LYS A 197 -2.47 36.36 -3.58
CA LYS A 197 -2.67 37.70 -4.19
C LYS A 197 -1.39 38.32 -4.72
N GLU A 198 -0.27 38.18 -4.01
CA GLU A 198 1.01 38.77 -4.42
C GLU A 198 1.67 38.00 -5.59
N GLN A 199 1.17 36.80 -5.85
CA GLN A 199 1.85 35.79 -6.64
C GLN A 199 1.32 35.64 -8.06
N GLN A 200 0.01 35.81 -8.29
CA GLN A 200 -0.57 35.79 -9.64
C GLN A 200 0.06 36.84 -10.58
N GLY A 201 0.43 38.00 -10.04
CA GLY A 201 1.14 39.05 -10.79
C GLY A 201 2.60 38.72 -11.13
N LYS A 202 3.24 37.85 -10.33
CA LYS A 202 4.65 37.45 -10.49
C LYS A 202 4.77 36.15 -11.33
N GLU A 203 3.85 35.20 -11.17
CA GLU A 203 3.71 33.99 -12.02
C GLU A 203 3.43 34.34 -13.49
N LYS A 204 2.59 35.36 -13.74
CA LYS A 204 2.33 35.84 -15.11
C LYS A 204 3.60 36.38 -15.77
N LYS A 205 4.42 37.15 -15.05
CA LYS A 205 5.73 37.64 -15.53
C LYS A 205 6.73 36.53 -15.80
N LEU A 206 6.67 35.42 -15.05
CA LEU A 206 7.56 34.27 -15.20
C LEU A 206 7.19 33.38 -16.40
N ARG A 207 5.89 33.22 -16.70
CA ARG A 207 5.44 32.51 -17.91
C ARG A 207 5.88 33.20 -19.19
N ASP A 208 5.98 34.53 -19.16
CA ASP A 208 6.37 35.34 -20.30
C ASP A 208 7.91 35.43 -20.48
N ALA A 209 8.70 35.02 -19.48
CA ALA A 209 10.16 35.10 -19.47
C ALA A 209 10.83 33.80 -19.95
N ASN A 210 11.29 33.79 -21.21
CA ASN A 210 11.91 32.65 -21.91
C ASN A 210 13.35 32.27 -21.47
N GLN A 211 13.74 32.42 -20.20
CA GLN A 211 15.11 32.09 -19.74
C GLN A 211 15.12 31.13 -18.55
N HIS A 212 15.49 29.87 -18.79
CA HIS A 212 15.36 28.77 -17.84
C HIS A 212 16.38 28.77 -16.67
N GLU A 213 17.48 29.54 -16.74
CA GLU A 213 18.57 29.46 -15.75
C GLU A 213 18.62 30.63 -14.76
N THR A 214 18.28 31.86 -15.18
CA THR A 214 18.42 33.09 -14.35
C THR A 214 17.27 33.28 -13.34
N ILE A 215 16.22 32.45 -13.40
CA ILE A 215 14.98 32.59 -12.60
C ILE A 215 15.14 32.09 -11.15
N MET A 216 16.12 31.22 -10.88
CA MET A 216 16.29 30.46 -9.64
C MET A 216 16.35 31.34 -8.37
N GLY A 217 17.14 32.42 -8.37
CA GLY A 217 17.27 33.32 -7.21
C GLY A 217 16.01 34.14 -6.95
N THR A 218 15.42 34.71 -8.00
CA THR A 218 14.16 35.45 -7.91
C THR A 218 13.02 34.60 -7.37
N PHE A 219 12.94 33.30 -7.70
CA PHE A 219 11.83 32.46 -7.26
C PHE A 219 11.82 32.22 -5.74
N GLU A 220 12.99 32.07 -5.11
CA GLU A 220 13.10 31.94 -3.64
C GLU A 220 12.76 33.26 -2.92
N ASP A 221 13.15 34.39 -3.51
CA ASP A 221 12.85 35.74 -2.98
C ASP A 221 11.39 36.20 -3.23
N ILE A 222 10.71 35.61 -4.22
CA ILE A 222 9.36 36.01 -4.66
C ILE A 222 8.25 35.52 -3.71
N TYR A 223 8.49 34.43 -2.99
CA TYR A 223 7.55 33.86 -2.03
C TYR A 223 7.88 34.42 -0.63
N GLY A 224 7.48 35.68 -0.41
CA GLY A 224 7.55 36.35 0.90
C GLY A 224 6.80 35.60 2.00
N VAL A 225 6.96 36.08 3.25
CA VAL A 225 6.47 35.52 4.54
C VAL A 225 5.61 34.26 4.39
N LYS A 226 6.31 33.11 4.38
CA LYS A 226 5.72 31.79 4.31
C LYS A 226 5.16 31.42 5.69
N THR A 227 3.84 31.27 5.80
CA THR A 227 3.23 30.78 7.05
C THR A 227 3.41 29.27 7.12
N PRO A 228 4.19 28.73 8.08
CA PRO A 228 4.39 27.29 8.18
C PRO A 228 3.07 26.56 8.43
N ILE A 229 2.90 25.39 7.84
CA ILE A 229 1.74 24.53 8.05
C ILE A 229 2.19 23.09 8.27
N ASN A 230 1.57 22.41 9.22
CA ASN A 230 1.81 20.99 9.41
C ASN A 230 1.07 20.18 8.33
N VAL A 231 1.67 19.07 7.89
CA VAL A 231 1.07 18.13 6.93
C VAL A 231 -0.35 17.72 7.34
N LYS A 232 -0.59 17.45 8.63
CA LYS A 232 -1.90 17.02 9.12
C LYS A 232 -2.98 18.10 8.92
N ASP A 233 -2.58 19.37 8.89
CA ASP A 233 -3.45 20.53 8.91
C ASP A 233 -3.72 21.11 7.51
N ILE A 234 -3.14 20.56 6.44
CA ILE A 234 -3.25 21.14 5.09
C ILE A 234 -4.70 21.30 4.61
N PHE A 235 -5.60 20.40 5.02
CA PHE A 235 -7.01 20.44 4.65
C PHE A 235 -7.84 21.41 5.50
N ASN A 236 -7.34 21.87 6.65
CA ASN A 236 -8.05 22.82 7.52
C ASN A 236 -8.27 24.16 6.82
N THR A 237 -7.41 24.49 5.86
CA THR A 237 -7.50 25.71 5.05
C THR A 237 -8.52 25.59 3.91
N CYS A 238 -8.98 24.38 3.57
CA CYS A 238 -10.00 24.15 2.55
C CYS A 238 -11.40 24.47 3.11
N LYS A 239 -11.97 25.61 2.69
CA LYS A 239 -13.33 26.03 3.07
C LYS A 239 -14.43 25.24 2.34
N GLU A 240 -14.12 24.68 1.18
CA GLU A 240 -15.06 23.91 0.38
C GLU A 240 -15.24 22.47 0.91
N VAL A 241 -16.36 21.84 0.51
CA VAL A 241 -16.63 20.42 0.79
C VAL A 241 -15.59 19.54 0.09
N GLY A 242 -15.24 19.86 -1.16
CA GLY A 242 -14.14 19.22 -1.87
C GLY A 242 -12.79 19.72 -1.33
N LYS A 243 -11.92 18.79 -0.94
CA LYS A 243 -10.60 19.11 -0.39
C LYS A 243 -9.57 19.05 -1.51
N LYS A 244 -9.38 20.16 -2.23
CA LYS A 244 -8.46 20.26 -3.38
C LYS A 244 -7.24 21.11 -3.02
N VAL A 245 -6.11 20.46 -2.77
CA VAL A 245 -4.83 21.11 -2.43
C VAL A 245 -3.87 20.99 -3.60
N LEU A 246 -3.10 22.05 -3.86
CA LEU A 246 -1.96 22.05 -4.77
C LEU A 246 -0.68 22.24 -3.96
N VAL A 247 0.28 21.34 -4.14
CA VAL A 247 1.59 21.37 -3.47
C VAL A 247 2.67 21.68 -4.51
N PHE A 248 3.28 22.84 -4.37
CA PHE A 248 4.37 23.31 -5.22
C PHE A 248 5.74 22.92 -4.68
N GLY A 249 6.69 22.83 -5.60
CA GLY A 249 8.09 22.68 -5.25
C GLY A 249 8.99 22.58 -6.48
N ARG A 250 10.25 23.01 -6.34
CA ARG A 250 11.26 22.88 -7.40
C ARG A 250 11.61 21.41 -7.71
N ALA A 251 12.36 21.20 -8.78
CA ALA A 251 12.94 19.88 -9.07
C ALA A 251 13.82 19.43 -7.89
N GLY A 252 13.75 18.15 -7.52
CA GLY A 252 14.57 17.59 -6.43
C GLY A 252 14.18 17.98 -5.00
N ILE A 253 13.21 18.87 -4.78
CA ILE A 253 12.83 19.32 -3.41
C ILE A 253 12.10 18.25 -2.58
N GLY A 254 11.69 17.14 -3.19
CA GLY A 254 10.99 16.05 -2.50
C GLY A 254 9.47 16.03 -2.67
N LYS A 255 8.91 16.51 -3.80
CA LYS A 255 7.46 16.40 -4.09
C LYS A 255 6.94 14.95 -4.06
N SER A 256 7.60 14.05 -4.79
CA SER A 256 7.27 12.62 -4.77
C SER A 256 7.50 12.01 -3.38
N THR A 257 8.54 12.46 -2.67
CA THR A 257 8.80 12.06 -1.29
C THR A 257 7.66 12.46 -0.35
N PHE A 258 7.11 13.67 -0.50
CA PHE A 258 5.94 14.12 0.23
C PHE A 258 4.73 13.21 -0.02
N CYS A 259 4.43 12.88 -1.28
CA CYS A 259 3.33 11.97 -1.62
C CYS A 259 3.49 10.59 -0.98
N ARG A 260 4.69 10.01 -1.03
CA ARG A 260 5.01 8.73 -0.38
C ARG A 260 4.92 8.84 1.15
N TYR A 261 5.38 9.95 1.73
CA TYR A 261 5.34 10.17 3.17
C TYR A 261 3.89 10.20 3.67
N VAL A 262 3.02 10.98 3.02
CA VAL A 262 1.62 11.08 3.49
C VAL A 262 0.84 9.80 3.28
N SER A 263 1.08 9.05 2.20
CA SER A 263 0.45 7.75 1.99
C SER A 263 0.91 6.72 3.02
N HIS A 264 2.21 6.72 3.38
CA HIS A 264 2.78 5.89 4.42
C HIS A 264 2.19 6.21 5.81
N GLN A 265 2.12 7.49 6.17
CA GLN A 265 1.55 7.92 7.45
C GLN A 265 0.04 7.61 7.56
N TRP A 266 -0.71 7.81 6.48
CA TRP A 266 -2.12 7.40 6.41
C TRP A 266 -2.26 5.88 6.60
N ALA A 267 -1.42 5.08 5.96
CA ALA A 267 -1.46 3.62 6.12
C ALA A 267 -1.16 3.16 7.55
N LYS A 268 -0.35 3.92 8.31
CA LYS A 268 -0.11 3.73 9.75
C LYS A 268 -1.21 4.30 10.65
N ASN A 269 -2.32 4.79 10.07
CA ASN A 269 -3.42 5.45 10.74
C ASN A 269 -3.01 6.75 11.49
N ALA A 270 -1.94 7.41 11.05
CA ALA A 270 -1.42 8.63 11.66
C ALA A 270 -1.94 9.92 11.00
N LEU A 271 -2.41 9.82 9.75
CA LEU A 271 -2.98 10.95 9.00
C LEU A 271 -4.37 10.62 8.46
N TRP A 272 -5.24 11.63 8.54
CA TRP A 272 -6.55 11.71 7.87
C TRP A 272 -7.43 10.45 7.98
N PRO A 273 -7.83 10.05 9.20
CA PRO A 273 -8.67 8.87 9.43
C PRO A 273 -10.04 8.95 8.75
N GLU A 274 -10.49 10.14 8.32
CA GLU A 274 -11.71 10.34 7.56
C GLU A 274 -11.69 9.76 6.14
N TYR A 275 -10.51 9.43 5.60
CA TYR A 275 -10.38 8.79 4.29
C TYR A 275 -10.13 7.29 4.45
N ASN A 276 -11.10 6.48 3.99
CA ASN A 276 -10.99 5.03 3.99
C ASN A 276 -9.97 4.53 2.96
N LEU A 277 -9.66 5.34 1.95
CA LEU A 277 -8.65 5.04 0.93
C LEU A 277 -7.87 6.30 0.54
N VAL A 278 -6.56 6.17 0.48
CA VAL A 278 -5.67 7.11 -0.21
C VAL A 278 -5.09 6.40 -1.44
N VAL A 279 -5.25 7.00 -2.62
CA VAL A 279 -4.73 6.47 -3.88
C VAL A 279 -3.62 7.37 -4.39
N LEU A 280 -2.40 6.85 -4.47
CA LEU A 280 -1.24 7.53 -5.05
C LEU A 280 -1.06 7.14 -6.52
N ILE A 281 -1.22 8.12 -7.42
CA ILE A 281 -0.98 7.97 -8.86
C ILE A 281 0.17 8.89 -9.27
N SER A 282 1.24 8.29 -9.80
CA SER A 282 2.33 9.02 -10.43
C SER A 282 1.90 9.44 -11.84
N LEU A 283 1.58 10.72 -12.06
CA LEU A 283 1.03 11.20 -13.33
C LEU A 283 1.97 10.96 -14.53
N ARG A 284 3.29 10.95 -14.33
CA ARG A 284 4.27 10.54 -15.37
C ARG A 284 4.14 9.10 -15.85
N SER A 285 3.39 8.23 -15.16
CA SER A 285 3.20 6.84 -15.59
C SER A 285 2.10 6.70 -16.64
N LEU A 286 1.26 7.73 -16.85
CA LEU A 286 0.16 7.74 -17.80
C LEU A 286 0.67 8.00 -19.23
N THR A 287 1.49 7.08 -19.73
CA THR A 287 2.11 7.14 -21.07
C THR A 287 1.48 6.13 -22.02
N GLU A 288 1.63 6.34 -23.33
CA GLU A 288 1.11 5.41 -24.37
C GLU A 288 1.70 4.00 -24.24
N ASN A 289 2.97 3.90 -23.84
CA ASN A 289 3.67 2.63 -23.65
C ASN A 289 3.07 1.82 -22.50
N ARG A 290 2.66 2.48 -21.42
CA ARG A 290 2.02 1.81 -20.28
C ARG A 290 0.52 1.62 -20.49
N TYR A 291 -0.12 2.48 -21.27
CA TYR A 291 -1.55 2.43 -21.54
C TYR A 291 -1.78 2.52 -23.04
N SER A 292 -1.80 1.36 -23.72
CA SER A 292 -2.04 1.32 -25.16
C SER A 292 -3.49 1.70 -25.50
N PRO A 293 -3.76 2.27 -26.68
CA PRO A 293 -5.13 2.56 -27.12
C PRO A 293 -6.03 1.33 -27.07
N LEU A 294 -7.23 1.49 -26.51
CA LEU A 294 -8.23 0.42 -26.45
C LEU A 294 -8.99 0.31 -27.77
N SER A 295 -9.70 -0.81 -27.97
CA SER A 295 -10.59 -1.01 -29.11
C SER A 295 -11.59 0.15 -29.25
N SER A 296 -12.01 0.44 -30.49
CA SER A 296 -12.91 1.55 -30.80
C SER A 296 -14.12 1.61 -29.86
N GLY A 297 -14.35 2.77 -29.24
CA GLY A 297 -15.45 3.03 -28.31
C GLY A 297 -15.17 2.74 -26.83
N LYS A 298 -14.02 2.14 -26.48
CA LYS A 298 -13.60 1.93 -25.09
C LYS A 298 -12.66 3.04 -24.61
N SER A 299 -12.75 3.39 -23.33
CA SER A 299 -11.86 4.35 -22.67
C SER A 299 -11.47 3.82 -21.30
N TYR A 300 -10.24 4.10 -20.88
CA TYR A 300 -9.81 3.82 -19.51
C TYR A 300 -10.70 4.54 -18.50
N SER A 301 -10.89 3.92 -17.35
CA SER A 301 -11.62 4.40 -16.19
C SER A 301 -10.69 4.54 -14.99
N LEU A 302 -11.13 5.23 -13.94
CA LEU A 302 -10.36 5.36 -12.69
C LEU A 302 -9.97 3.99 -12.11
N VAL A 303 -10.83 2.98 -12.25
CA VAL A 303 -10.56 1.62 -11.77
C VAL A 303 -9.40 1.00 -12.53
N ASP A 304 -9.33 1.21 -13.85
CA ASP A 304 -8.25 0.66 -14.66
C ASP A 304 -6.90 1.29 -14.29
N ILE A 305 -6.90 2.59 -13.96
CA ILE A 305 -5.71 3.27 -13.44
C ILE A 305 -5.31 2.71 -12.07
N VAL A 306 -6.25 2.58 -11.14
CA VAL A 306 -5.93 2.07 -9.80
C VAL A 306 -5.50 0.60 -9.84
N ALA A 307 -6.17 -0.24 -10.63
CA ALA A 307 -5.79 -1.63 -10.86
C ALA A 307 -4.32 -1.71 -11.31
N LYS A 308 -3.95 -0.92 -12.31
CA LYS A 308 -2.61 -0.96 -12.90
C LYS A 308 -1.50 -0.31 -12.06
N GLU A 309 -1.82 0.75 -11.32
CA GLU A 309 -0.81 1.52 -10.58
C GLU A 309 -0.68 1.08 -9.11
N CYS A 310 -1.71 0.49 -8.52
CA CYS A 310 -1.72 0.08 -7.11
C CYS A 310 -1.61 -1.43 -6.91
N PHE A 311 -1.83 -2.23 -7.95
CA PHE A 311 -1.71 -3.68 -7.90
C PHE A 311 -0.72 -4.15 -8.96
N SER A 312 0.07 -5.16 -8.63
CA SER A 312 1.04 -5.75 -9.54
C SER A 312 0.41 -6.72 -10.57
N HIS A 313 -0.87 -7.06 -10.38
CA HIS A 313 -1.59 -8.07 -11.16
C HIS A 313 -2.96 -7.54 -11.57
N ASP A 314 -3.53 -8.17 -12.60
CA ASP A 314 -4.90 -7.91 -13.00
C ASP A 314 -5.88 -8.36 -11.90
N LEU A 315 -6.82 -7.48 -11.56
CA LEU A 315 -7.89 -7.78 -10.62
C LEU A 315 -8.94 -8.68 -11.27
N SER A 316 -9.58 -9.55 -10.48
CA SER A 316 -10.75 -10.31 -10.93
C SER A 316 -11.90 -9.37 -11.36
N GLU A 317 -12.87 -9.87 -12.12
CA GLU A 317 -14.04 -9.06 -12.49
C GLU A 317 -14.84 -8.60 -11.26
N GLU A 318 -14.92 -9.47 -10.25
CA GLU A 318 -15.56 -9.21 -8.97
C GLU A 318 -14.86 -8.07 -8.22
N ASP A 319 -13.54 -8.16 -8.09
CA ASP A 319 -12.67 -7.18 -7.43
C ASP A 319 -12.71 -5.83 -8.16
N THR A 320 -12.67 -5.87 -9.49
CA THR A 320 -12.79 -4.70 -10.36
C THR A 320 -14.15 -4.01 -10.16
N SER A 321 -15.24 -4.77 -10.11
CA SER A 321 -16.59 -4.26 -9.84
C SER A 321 -16.70 -3.66 -8.44
N LEU A 322 -16.06 -4.30 -7.47
CA LEU A 322 -16.02 -3.88 -6.08
C LEU A 322 -15.28 -2.56 -5.90
N LEU A 323 -14.08 -2.45 -6.46
CA LEU A 323 -13.26 -1.24 -6.47
C LEU A 323 -13.99 -0.08 -7.14
N ARG A 324 -14.66 -0.34 -8.29
CA ARG A 324 -15.47 0.64 -9.01
C ARG A 324 -16.52 1.31 -8.15
N LYS A 325 -17.23 0.54 -7.31
CA LYS A 325 -18.28 1.08 -6.43
C LYS A 325 -17.72 2.02 -5.37
N GLN A 326 -16.48 1.81 -4.92
CA GLN A 326 -15.93 2.62 -3.82
C GLN A 326 -15.13 3.81 -4.27
N LEU A 327 -14.45 3.75 -5.42
CA LEU A 327 -13.70 4.90 -5.93
C LEU A 327 -14.59 6.13 -6.17
N ASN A 328 -15.91 5.91 -6.28
CA ASN A 328 -16.92 6.96 -6.38
C ASN A 328 -17.36 7.55 -5.03
N LYS A 329 -16.94 6.99 -3.89
CA LYS A 329 -17.29 7.49 -2.55
C LYS A 329 -16.45 8.73 -2.19
N ARG A 330 -17.02 9.60 -1.36
CA ARG A 330 -16.36 10.84 -0.88
C ARG A 330 -15.25 10.58 0.15
N THR A 331 -15.03 9.34 0.54
CA THR A 331 -14.01 8.92 1.51
C THR A 331 -12.70 8.52 0.83
N VAL A 332 -12.53 8.81 -0.46
CA VAL A 332 -11.31 8.53 -1.23
C VAL A 332 -10.53 9.82 -1.46
N LEU A 333 -9.25 9.82 -1.06
CA LEU A 333 -8.31 10.90 -1.31
C LEU A 333 -7.34 10.50 -2.43
N TRP A 334 -7.22 11.35 -3.45
CA TRP A 334 -6.32 11.14 -4.57
C TRP A 334 -5.03 11.96 -4.42
N LEU A 335 -3.89 11.30 -4.40
CA LEU A 335 -2.57 11.94 -4.50
C LEU A 335 -2.10 11.82 -5.94
N LEU A 336 -2.08 12.93 -6.68
CA LEU A 336 -1.61 12.94 -8.06
C LEU A 336 -0.24 13.61 -8.11
N ASP A 337 0.81 12.80 -8.29
CA ASP A 337 2.19 13.26 -8.23
C ASP A 337 2.73 13.60 -9.62
N GLY A 338 3.27 14.82 -9.80
CA GLY A 338 3.96 15.21 -11.03
C GLY A 338 3.04 15.78 -12.12
N TYR A 339 2.11 16.67 -11.79
CA TYR A 339 1.21 17.27 -12.78
C TYR A 339 1.92 18.01 -13.92
N ASP A 340 3.04 18.67 -13.62
CA ASP A 340 3.86 19.37 -14.61
C ASP A 340 4.45 18.43 -15.67
N GLU A 341 4.57 17.14 -15.37
CA GLU A 341 5.22 16.16 -16.24
C GLU A 341 4.31 15.68 -17.37
N ILE A 342 2.98 15.86 -17.26
CA ILE A 342 2.02 15.33 -18.24
C ILE A 342 1.11 16.38 -18.87
N VAL A 343 0.83 17.51 -18.19
CA VAL A 343 -0.22 18.46 -18.60
C VAL A 343 -0.10 18.97 -20.04
N GLN A 344 1.12 19.07 -20.57
CA GLN A 344 1.35 19.55 -21.93
C GLN A 344 1.11 18.49 -23.00
N ASN A 345 1.25 17.20 -22.66
CA ASN A 345 1.28 16.10 -23.61
C ASN A 345 0.51 14.89 -23.05
N VAL A 346 -0.76 15.08 -22.67
CA VAL A 346 -1.63 13.97 -22.26
C VAL A 346 -2.01 13.16 -23.50
N PRO A 347 -1.79 11.83 -23.54
CA PRO A 347 -2.23 11.00 -24.65
C PRO A 347 -3.75 11.11 -24.88
N SER A 348 -4.17 11.22 -26.14
CA SER A 348 -5.57 11.52 -26.49
C SER A 348 -6.56 10.48 -25.95
N HIS A 349 -6.21 9.19 -25.97
CA HIS A 349 -7.03 8.11 -25.41
C HIS A 349 -7.07 8.09 -23.87
N LEU A 350 -6.16 8.79 -23.19
CA LEU A 350 -6.14 8.97 -21.73
C LEU A 350 -6.79 10.27 -21.27
N GLN A 351 -7.05 11.21 -22.18
CA GLN A 351 -7.57 12.52 -21.84
C GLN A 351 -8.84 12.46 -20.97
N ARG A 352 -9.77 11.56 -21.32
CA ARG A 352 -11.01 11.36 -20.55
C ARG A 352 -10.76 10.94 -19.11
N VAL A 353 -9.89 9.96 -18.88
CA VAL A 353 -9.61 9.45 -17.52
C VAL A 353 -8.75 10.43 -16.72
N PHE A 354 -7.86 11.16 -17.39
CA PHE A 354 -7.09 12.24 -16.80
C PHE A 354 -8.00 13.38 -16.30
N GLU A 355 -8.99 13.78 -17.10
CA GLU A 355 -10.01 14.75 -16.67
C GLU A 355 -10.87 14.21 -15.52
N GLN A 356 -11.20 12.91 -15.52
CA GLN A 356 -11.90 12.29 -14.39
C GLN A 356 -11.06 12.37 -13.09
N LEU A 357 -9.76 12.05 -13.15
CA LEU A 357 -8.84 12.13 -12.01
C LEU A 357 -8.83 13.54 -11.41
N LEU A 358 -8.69 14.58 -12.23
CA LEU A 358 -8.62 15.98 -11.77
C LEU A 358 -9.95 16.51 -11.20
N ASN A 359 -11.06 15.89 -11.59
CA ASN A 359 -12.40 16.24 -11.14
C ASN A 359 -12.83 15.55 -9.84
N THR A 360 -12.03 14.61 -9.32
CA THR A 360 -12.29 13.97 -8.01
C THR A 360 -12.39 15.02 -6.88
N PRO A 361 -13.25 14.77 -5.87
CA PRO A 361 -13.59 15.79 -4.87
C PRO A 361 -12.48 16.06 -3.86
N HIS A 362 -11.70 15.05 -3.49
CA HIS A 362 -10.62 15.14 -2.50
C HIS A 362 -9.31 14.75 -3.16
N GLN A 363 -8.39 15.70 -3.24
CA GLN A 363 -7.14 15.51 -3.95
C GLN A 363 -6.02 16.43 -3.45
N ILE A 364 -4.82 15.87 -3.42
CA ILE A 364 -3.57 16.61 -3.33
C ILE A 364 -2.84 16.40 -4.65
N VAL A 365 -2.48 17.48 -5.30
CA VAL A 365 -1.69 17.42 -6.54
C VAL A 365 -0.35 18.08 -6.32
N THR A 366 0.72 17.42 -6.74
CA THR A 366 2.05 18.03 -6.73
C THR A 366 2.37 18.56 -8.13
N SER A 367 3.02 19.72 -8.19
CA SER A 367 3.44 20.29 -9.47
C SER A 367 4.62 21.24 -9.32
N ARG A 368 5.36 21.45 -10.40
CA ARG A 368 6.20 22.64 -10.54
C ARG A 368 5.31 23.88 -10.82
N PRO A 369 5.67 25.04 -10.28
CA PRO A 369 4.91 26.29 -10.46
C PRO A 369 4.68 26.69 -11.92
N TYR A 370 5.69 26.51 -12.78
CA TYR A 370 5.72 27.09 -14.13
C TYR A 370 4.76 26.42 -15.13
N PHE A 371 4.43 25.14 -14.94
CA PHE A 371 3.53 24.38 -15.82
C PHE A 371 2.14 24.15 -15.22
N ASN A 372 1.86 24.72 -14.05
CA ASN A 372 0.58 24.51 -13.41
C ASN A 372 -0.53 25.35 -14.06
N THR A 373 -1.53 24.70 -14.64
CA THR A 373 -2.76 25.33 -15.14
C THR A 373 -3.95 25.18 -14.18
N LEU A 374 -3.77 24.46 -13.06
CA LEU A 374 -4.86 24.21 -12.11
C LEU A 374 -5.14 25.44 -11.25
N SER A 375 -6.43 25.82 -11.18
CA SER A 375 -6.93 26.76 -10.18
C SER A 375 -7.42 25.98 -8.95
N ARG A 376 -6.69 26.09 -7.84
CA ARG A 376 -7.07 25.48 -6.55
C ARG A 376 -7.09 26.53 -5.45
N SER A 377 -8.08 26.40 -4.56
CA SER A 377 -8.33 27.32 -3.44
C SER A 377 -7.25 27.26 -2.37
N VAL A 378 -6.54 26.13 -2.24
CA VAL A 378 -5.42 25.96 -1.31
C VAL A 378 -4.14 25.63 -2.06
N ARG A 379 -3.11 26.45 -1.84
CA ARG A 379 -1.77 26.30 -2.41
C ARG A 379 -0.75 26.25 -1.27
N VAL A 380 0.06 25.21 -1.28
CA VAL A 380 1.11 24.95 -0.29
C VAL A 380 2.42 24.76 -1.04
N GLU A 381 3.53 25.13 -0.43
CA GLU A 381 4.87 24.93 -1.00
C GLU A 381 5.72 24.07 -0.07
N ILE A 382 6.50 23.16 -0.66
CA ILE A 382 7.57 22.45 0.04
C ILE A 382 8.77 23.37 0.12
N VAL A 383 9.11 23.82 1.33
CA VAL A 383 10.13 24.86 1.56
C VAL A 383 11.55 24.28 1.65
N GLY A 384 11.71 22.96 1.59
CA GLY A 384 12.99 22.29 1.73
C GLY A 384 13.49 22.24 3.18
N PHE A 385 14.79 22.03 3.38
CA PHE A 385 15.37 22.01 4.72
C PHE A 385 15.40 23.42 5.33
N THR A 386 14.96 23.54 6.58
CA THR A 386 15.28 24.72 7.40
C THR A 386 16.69 24.58 7.98
N ASP A 387 17.33 25.68 8.39
CA ASP A 387 18.66 25.65 9.02
C ASP A 387 18.73 24.64 10.18
N GLY A 388 17.67 24.56 11.00
CA GLY A 388 17.56 23.60 12.09
C GLY A 388 17.44 22.13 11.63
N ASN A 389 16.91 21.87 10.44
CA ASN A 389 16.88 20.52 9.86
C ASN A 389 18.21 20.15 9.21
N ILE A 390 18.92 21.12 8.62
CA ILE A 390 20.25 20.88 8.05
C ILE A 390 21.20 20.39 9.14
N SER A 391 21.23 21.07 10.30
CA SER A 391 22.08 20.65 11.43
C SER A 391 21.79 19.22 11.87
N LYS A 392 20.50 18.87 12.07
CA LYS A 392 20.10 17.51 12.47
C LYS A 392 20.38 16.46 11.39
N TYR A 393 20.17 16.79 10.12
CA TYR A 393 20.46 15.87 9.01
C TYR A 393 21.97 15.61 8.89
N VAL A 394 22.80 16.63 9.01
CA VAL A 394 24.27 16.48 8.97
C VAL A 394 24.78 15.69 10.17
N GLU A 395 24.25 15.91 11.38
CA GLU A 395 24.60 15.13 12.57
C GLU A 395 24.21 13.66 12.44
N ALA A 396 22.98 13.37 11.99
CA ALA A 396 22.49 12.01 11.78
C ALA A 396 23.23 11.23 10.68
N LYS A 397 24.04 11.91 9.86
CA LYS A 397 24.85 11.32 8.77
C LYS A 397 26.35 11.25 9.07
N LYS A 398 26.79 11.79 10.22
CA LYS A 398 28.20 11.73 10.68
C LYS A 398 28.52 10.51 11.55
N CYS A 399 27.51 9.75 11.97
CA CYS A 399 27.63 8.42 12.55
C CYS A 399 27.33 7.37 11.49
#